data_AF-A0A944TMI7-F1
#
_entry.id   AF-A0A944TMI7-F1
#
_cell.length_a   1.000
_cell.length_b   1.000
_cell.length_c   1.000
_cell.angle_alpha   90.00
_cell.angle_beta   90.00
_cell.angle_gamma   90.00
#
_symmetry.space_group_name_H-M   'P 1'
#
loop_
_entity.id
_entity.type
_entity.pdbx_description
1 polymer ?
#
loop_
_entity_poly.entity_id
_entity_poly.type
_entity_poly.pdbx_seq_one_letter_code
_entity_poly.pdbx_strand_id
1 'polypeptide(L)'
;MKKLIAFITLLLLSNAAFATSKVIAEFDYAKNRSFESGPVYTKVRTQLTEEGLMIVSTWEGLRGFNFANDTAALNATVEVIELSNDQFDMIKHDIYRLSNAKIKVTRSQIVCMMMPGPGMGIDHLSVARKYDHREKEFKAGLELVDGPGGCWLSTQTHPADKYDRELARVLKRSLKLLSL
;
A
#
# COMPACT_ATOMS: atom_id res chain seq x y z
N MET A 1 -20.16 40.51 24.69
CA MET A 1 -20.17 39.05 24.96
C MET A 1 -20.74 38.19 23.84
N LYS A 2 -21.73 38.64 23.04
CA LYS A 2 -22.28 37.83 21.91
C LYS A 2 -21.34 37.65 20.69
N LYS A 3 -20.38 38.56 20.47
CA LYS A 3 -19.42 38.47 19.33
C LYS A 3 -18.25 37.49 19.57
N LEU A 4 -17.95 37.17 20.84
CA LEU A 4 -16.85 36.25 21.18
C LEU A 4 -17.24 34.78 20.97
N ILE A 5 -18.52 34.45 21.15
CA ILE A 5 -19.06 33.09 21.00
C ILE A 5 -19.04 32.66 19.54
N ALA A 6 -19.36 33.57 18.60
CA ALA A 6 -19.37 33.28 17.16
C ALA A 6 -17.98 32.95 16.58
N PHE A 7 -16.91 33.51 17.16
CA PHE A 7 -15.53 33.29 16.69
C PHE A 7 -14.97 31.94 17.18
N ILE A 8 -15.37 31.49 18.37
CA ILE A 8 -14.96 30.20 18.94
C ILE A 8 -15.67 29.04 18.23
N THR A 9 -16.95 29.21 17.84
CA THR A 9 -17.66 28.20 17.02
C THR A 9 -17.11 28.07 15.60
N LEU A 10 -16.54 29.13 15.02
CA LEU A 10 -15.96 29.08 13.67
C LEU A 10 -14.57 28.40 13.66
N LEU A 11 -13.79 28.54 14.74
CA LEU A 11 -12.48 27.88 14.91
C LEU A 11 -12.57 26.39 15.27
N LEU A 12 -13.69 25.95 15.87
CA LEU A 12 -13.90 24.53 16.18
C LEU A 12 -14.34 23.71 14.95
N LEU A 13 -14.84 24.37 13.89
CA LEU A 13 -15.25 23.71 12.64
C LEU A 13 -14.09 23.46 11.67
N SER A 14 -12.97 24.18 11.79
CA SER A 14 -11.80 23.99 10.90
C SER A 14 -10.89 22.81 11.32
N ASN A 15 -10.94 22.38 12.58
CA ASN A 15 -10.11 21.28 13.07
C ASN A 15 -10.74 19.89 12.89
N ALA A 16 -12.02 19.81 12.50
CA ALA A 16 -12.69 18.54 12.20
C ALA A 16 -12.41 18.03 10.76
N ALA A 17 -11.84 18.86 9.88
CA ALA A 17 -11.56 18.48 8.50
C ALA A 17 -10.28 17.64 8.33
N PHE A 18 -9.46 17.49 9.39
CA PHE A 18 -8.36 16.52 9.44
C PHE A 18 -8.80 15.16 10.01
N ALA A 19 -10.10 14.87 9.98
CA ALA A 19 -10.65 13.55 10.26
C ALA A 19 -10.17 12.55 9.18
N THR A 20 -9.04 11.91 9.45
CA THR A 20 -8.62 10.60 8.91
C THR A 20 -8.88 10.41 7.42
N SER A 21 -8.02 11.02 6.59
CA SER A 21 -7.87 10.70 5.16
C SER A 21 -7.87 9.19 4.94
N LYS A 22 -8.88 8.66 4.25
CA LYS A 22 -9.08 7.21 4.10
C LYS A 22 -8.03 6.65 3.16
N VAL A 23 -7.32 5.60 3.60
CA VAL A 23 -6.34 4.89 2.76
C VAL A 23 -7.09 4.04 1.73
N ILE A 24 -6.78 4.24 0.45
CA ILE A 24 -7.41 3.53 -0.69
C ILE A 24 -6.51 2.49 -1.33
N ALA A 25 -5.21 2.59 -1.12
CA ALA A 25 -4.26 1.57 -1.52
C ALA A 25 -3.11 1.49 -0.52
N GLU A 26 -2.65 0.28 -0.28
CA GLU A 26 -1.45 -0.01 0.51
C GLU A 26 -0.57 -0.97 -0.27
N PHE A 27 0.72 -0.69 -0.33
CA PHE A 27 1.69 -1.58 -0.94
C PHE A 27 2.90 -1.79 -0.02
N ASP A 28 3.07 -3.03 0.45
CA ASP A 28 4.23 -3.48 1.20
C ASP A 28 5.24 -4.11 0.25
N TYR A 29 6.47 -3.60 0.23
CA TYR A 29 7.58 -4.16 -0.54
C TYR A 29 8.93 -4.02 0.14
N ALA A 30 9.92 -4.79 -0.32
CA ALA A 30 11.30 -4.65 0.13
C ALA A 30 12.16 -3.83 -0.86
N LYS A 31 13.00 -2.94 -0.32
CA LYS A 31 14.12 -2.30 -1.04
C LYS A 31 15.43 -2.95 -0.59
N ASN A 32 16.35 -3.16 -1.53
CA ASN A 32 17.72 -3.58 -1.24
C ASN A 32 18.63 -2.36 -1.37
N ARG A 33 19.44 -2.09 -0.34
CA ARG A 33 20.58 -1.17 -0.43
C ARG A 33 21.87 -1.97 -0.27
N SER A 34 22.73 -1.90 -1.27
CA SER A 34 24.06 -2.49 -1.21
C SER A 34 25.00 -1.53 -0.50
N PHE A 35 25.55 -1.96 0.63
CA PHE A 35 26.64 -1.29 1.32
C PHE A 35 27.90 -2.14 1.23
N GLU A 36 29.08 -1.56 1.48
CA GLU A 36 30.35 -2.29 1.57
C GLU A 36 30.31 -3.43 2.61
N SER A 37 29.46 -3.30 3.64
CA SER A 37 29.28 -4.29 4.70
C SER A 37 28.26 -5.41 4.40
N GLY A 38 27.70 -5.44 3.18
CA GLY A 38 26.71 -6.41 2.72
C GLY A 38 25.35 -5.78 2.38
N PRO A 39 24.40 -6.58 1.84
CA PRO A 39 23.07 -6.10 1.50
C PRO A 39 22.25 -5.82 2.76
N VAL A 40 21.67 -4.63 2.83
CA VAL A 40 20.67 -4.25 3.85
C VAL A 40 19.32 -4.19 3.17
N TYR A 41 18.34 -4.89 3.75
CA TYR A 41 16.98 -4.87 3.24
C TYR A 41 16.11 -3.97 4.13
N THR A 42 15.37 -3.08 3.47
CA THR A 42 14.44 -2.15 4.09
C THR A 42 13.03 -2.56 3.71
N LYS A 43 12.16 -2.78 4.69
CA LYS A 43 10.72 -2.89 4.43
C LYS A 43 10.18 -1.50 4.17
N VAL A 44 9.38 -1.36 3.12
CA VAL A 44 8.68 -0.13 2.75
C VAL A 44 7.20 -0.41 2.67
N ARG A 45 6.41 0.44 3.31
CA ARG A 45 4.96 0.49 3.18
C ARG A 45 4.59 1.81 2.56
N THR A 46 3.84 1.78 1.46
CA THR A 46 3.28 2.98 0.84
C THR A 46 1.77 2.95 0.98
N GLN A 47 1.18 3.98 1.56
CA GLN A 47 -0.25 4.14 1.69
C GLN A 47 -0.68 5.37 0.90
N LEU A 48 -1.65 5.22 0.00
CA LEU A 48 -2.25 6.33 -0.74
C LEU A 48 -3.63 6.64 -0.16
N THR A 49 -3.90 7.92 0.12
CA THR A 49 -5.19 8.39 0.62
C THR A 49 -6.14 8.89 -0.48
N GLU A 50 -7.42 9.07 -0.16
CA GLU A 50 -8.44 9.61 -1.08
C GLU A 50 -8.17 11.04 -1.57
N GLU A 51 -7.35 11.77 -0.81
CA GLU A 51 -6.94 13.16 -1.03
C GLU A 51 -5.63 13.27 -1.83
N GLY A 52 -5.01 12.15 -2.20
CA GLY A 52 -3.76 12.15 -2.98
C GLY A 52 -2.48 12.28 -2.15
N LEU A 53 -2.57 12.09 -0.83
CA LEU A 53 -1.39 12.02 0.03
C LEU A 53 -0.83 10.59 0.00
N MET A 54 0.48 10.46 -0.27
CA MET A 54 1.20 9.21 -0.17
C MET A 54 2.05 9.21 1.10
N ILE A 55 1.74 8.28 2.02
CA ILE A 55 2.48 8.06 3.26
C ILE A 55 3.44 6.90 3.04
N VAL A 56 4.74 7.16 3.18
CA VAL A 56 5.81 6.19 3.00
C VAL A 56 6.44 5.91 4.34
N SER A 57 6.29 4.68 4.82
CA SER A 57 6.91 4.20 6.07
C SER A 57 8.03 3.23 5.74
N THR A 58 9.23 3.50 6.25
CA THR A 58 10.41 2.65 6.04
C THR A 58 10.95 2.12 7.35
N TRP A 59 11.21 0.81 7.39
CA TRP A 59 11.84 0.14 8.52
C TRP A 59 13.19 -0.39 8.07
N GLU A 60 14.25 0.28 8.53
CA GLU A 60 15.62 -0.19 8.39
C GLU A 60 15.92 -1.19 9.51
N GLY A 61 16.52 -2.34 9.20
CA GLY A 61 16.93 -3.23 10.29
C GLY A 61 17.24 -4.68 9.96
N LEU A 62 17.15 -5.15 8.72
CA LEU A 62 17.18 -6.59 8.49
C LEU A 62 18.46 -7.02 7.74
N ARG A 63 19.46 -7.43 8.52
CA ARG A 63 20.54 -8.31 8.03
C ARG A 63 19.97 -9.74 8.00
N GLY A 64 19.64 -10.26 6.82
CA GLY A 64 19.24 -11.66 6.64
C GLY A 64 17.78 -11.88 6.22
N PHE A 65 17.30 -13.12 6.34
CA PHE A 65 16.10 -13.66 5.68
C PHE A 65 14.77 -13.54 6.44
N ASN A 66 14.75 -13.00 7.65
CA ASN A 66 13.56 -12.99 8.51
C ASN A 66 12.86 -11.64 8.51
N PHE A 67 11.72 -11.56 7.83
CA PHE A 67 10.79 -10.41 7.93
C PHE A 67 9.56 -10.68 8.80
N ALA A 68 9.36 -11.94 9.20
CA ALA A 68 8.12 -12.38 9.81
C ALA A 68 8.00 -12.05 11.32
N ASN A 69 9.11 -11.74 12.00
CA ASN A 69 9.17 -11.64 13.46
C ASN A 69 9.80 -10.37 14.03
N ASP A 70 10.23 -9.42 13.19
CA ASP A 70 10.91 -8.23 13.72
C ASP A 70 9.94 -7.17 14.21
N THR A 71 9.46 -7.39 15.44
CA THR A 71 8.97 -6.37 16.36
C THR A 71 10.07 -5.38 16.79
N ALA A 72 11.29 -5.49 16.24
CA ALA A 72 12.49 -4.75 16.65
C ALA A 72 12.89 -3.59 15.72
N ALA A 73 12.05 -3.17 14.77
CA ALA A 73 12.30 -1.93 14.02
C ALA A 73 11.85 -0.71 14.85
N LEU A 74 12.69 -0.32 15.81
CA LEU A 74 12.41 0.72 16.80
C LEU A 74 12.26 2.14 16.23
N ASN A 75 12.65 2.39 14.97
CA ASN A 75 12.49 3.69 14.32
C ASN A 75 11.97 3.50 12.88
N ALA A 76 10.68 3.75 12.67
CA ALA A 76 10.14 3.89 11.32
C ALA A 76 10.38 5.33 10.84
N THR A 77 11.02 5.50 9.70
CA THR A 77 11.04 6.80 9.01
C THR A 77 9.72 6.95 8.26
N VAL A 78 9.02 8.05 8.49
CA VAL A 78 7.74 8.34 7.84
C VAL A 78 7.88 9.61 7.02
N GLU A 79 7.60 9.51 5.74
CA GLU A 79 7.56 10.61 4.79
C GLU A 79 6.15 10.75 4.22
N VAL A 80 5.71 11.98 4.01
CA VAL A 80 4.42 12.26 3.37
C VAL A 80 4.70 13.03 2.09
N ILE A 81 4.28 12.46 0.98
CA ILE A 81 4.48 12.99 -0.37
C ILE A 81 3.10 13.40 -0.90
N GLU A 82 2.95 14.67 -1.26
CA GLU A 82 1.76 15.15 -1.97
C GLU A 82 1.94 14.87 -3.47
N LEU A 83 1.05 14.06 -4.04
CA LEU A 83 1.10 13.75 -5.47
C LEU A 83 0.53 14.90 -6.29
N SER A 84 1.06 15.13 -7.49
CA SER A 84 0.40 16.02 -8.44
C SER A 84 -0.96 15.43 -8.86
N ASN A 85 -1.89 16.30 -9.27
CA ASN A 85 -3.21 15.85 -9.73
C ASN A 85 -3.11 14.78 -10.83
N ASP A 86 -2.21 14.96 -11.80
CA ASP A 86 -2.01 14.00 -12.89
C ASP A 86 -1.49 12.65 -12.39
N GLN A 87 -0.54 12.65 -11.44
CA GLN A 87 -0.02 11.42 -10.82
C GLN A 87 -1.13 10.71 -10.05
N PHE A 88 -1.90 11.46 -9.26
CA PHE A 88 -2.97 10.91 -8.46
C PHE A 88 -4.09 10.33 -9.33
N ASP A 89 -4.56 11.06 -10.33
CA ASP A 89 -5.65 10.62 -11.21
C ASP A 89 -5.31 9.33 -11.95
N MET A 90 -4.06 9.21 -12.44
CA MET A 90 -3.58 7.99 -13.09
C MET A 90 -3.67 6.76 -12.17
N ILE A 91 -3.19 6.89 -10.93
CA ILE A 91 -3.17 5.80 -9.95
C ILE A 91 -4.59 5.50 -9.45
N LYS A 92 -5.39 6.55 -9.23
CA LYS A 92 -6.75 6.46 -8.72
C LYS A 92 -7.67 5.70 -9.66
N HIS A 93 -7.51 5.89 -10.97
CA HIS A 93 -8.23 5.12 -11.98
C HIS A 93 -7.95 3.61 -11.85
N ASP A 94 -6.69 3.23 -11.68
CA ASP A 94 -6.29 1.83 -11.52
C ASP A 94 -6.85 1.23 -10.23
N ILE A 95 -6.82 2.00 -9.13
CA ILE A 95 -7.42 1.64 -7.85
C ILE A 95 -8.94 1.42 -7.98
N TYR A 96 -9.66 2.32 -8.65
CA TYR A 96 -11.12 2.16 -8.86
C TYR A 96 -11.45 0.90 -9.63
N ARG A 97 -10.69 0.61 -10.68
CA ARG A 97 -10.87 -0.64 -11.42
C ARG A 97 -10.58 -1.85 -10.55
N LEU A 98 -9.44 -1.84 -9.86
CA LEU A 98 -9.05 -2.96 -9.01
C LEU A 98 -10.02 -3.17 -7.84
N SER A 99 -10.64 -2.11 -7.30
CA SER A 99 -11.58 -2.17 -6.17
C SER A 99 -12.76 -3.14 -6.37
N ASN A 100 -13.14 -3.36 -7.62
CA ASN A 100 -14.24 -4.23 -8.05
C ASN A 100 -13.75 -5.48 -8.78
N ALA A 101 -12.44 -5.65 -8.97
CA ALA A 101 -11.86 -6.81 -9.64
C ALA A 101 -12.14 -8.09 -8.86
N LYS A 102 -12.50 -9.17 -9.56
CA LYS A 102 -12.69 -10.49 -8.93
C LYS A 102 -11.34 -11.05 -8.49
N ILE A 103 -11.18 -11.35 -7.20
CA ILE A 103 -9.93 -11.93 -6.68
C ILE A 103 -9.96 -13.45 -6.82
N LYS A 104 -8.83 -14.04 -7.22
CA LYS A 104 -8.61 -15.47 -7.27
C LYS A 104 -7.49 -15.82 -6.29
N VAL A 105 -7.77 -16.82 -5.46
CA VAL A 105 -6.76 -17.46 -4.60
C VAL A 105 -6.42 -18.81 -5.21
N THR A 106 -5.15 -19.01 -5.54
CA THR A 106 -4.63 -20.28 -6.05
C THR A 106 -3.84 -20.96 -4.94
N ARG A 107 -4.14 -22.25 -4.68
CA ARG A 107 -3.38 -23.08 -3.75
C ARG A 107 -2.53 -24.08 -4.53
N SER A 108 -1.22 -24.04 -4.31
CA SER A 108 -0.26 -24.94 -4.93
C SER A 108 -0.05 -26.15 -4.03
N GLN A 109 -0.19 -27.36 -4.59
CA GLN A 109 0.11 -28.61 -3.87
C GLN A 109 1.60 -28.93 -3.84
N ILE A 110 2.34 -28.44 -4.84
CA ILE A 110 3.79 -28.59 -4.95
C ILE A 110 4.40 -27.23 -4.67
N VAL A 111 5.21 -27.16 -3.62
CA VAL A 111 5.95 -25.96 -3.23
C VAL A 111 7.43 -26.24 -3.45
N CYS A 112 8.09 -25.40 -4.24
CA CYS A 112 9.53 -25.48 -4.43
C CYS A 112 10.23 -25.24 -3.10
N MET A 113 11.11 -26.16 -2.70
CA MET A 113 12.04 -25.96 -1.58
C MET A 113 13.15 -25.01 -2.03
N MET A 114 12.83 -23.71 -2.10
CA MET A 114 13.81 -22.65 -2.27
C MET A 114 13.72 -21.72 -1.07
N MET A 115 14.87 -21.29 -0.55
CA MET A 115 14.92 -20.27 0.48
C MET A 115 14.58 -18.95 -0.19
N PRO A 116 13.38 -18.37 0.06
CA PRO A 116 13.04 -17.13 -0.60
C PRO A 116 14.02 -16.04 -0.14
N GLY A 117 14.53 -15.26 -1.09
CA GLY A 117 15.33 -14.09 -0.79
C GLY A 117 14.57 -13.16 0.16
N PRO A 118 15.29 -12.37 0.97
CA PRO A 118 14.70 -11.63 2.08
C PRO A 118 13.46 -10.81 1.63
N GLY A 119 13.52 -10.12 0.49
CA GLY A 119 12.40 -9.32 -0.02
C GLY A 119 11.27 -10.06 -0.74
N MET A 120 11.41 -11.34 -1.07
CA MET A 120 10.42 -12.05 -1.90
C MET A 120 9.10 -12.32 -1.13
N GLY A 121 9.16 -12.35 0.20
CA GLY A 121 8.00 -12.46 1.09
C GLY A 121 7.18 -11.20 1.23
N ILE A 122 7.68 -10.04 0.79
CA ILE A 122 7.02 -8.75 0.97
C ILE A 122 6.78 -8.15 -0.41
N ASP A 123 5.59 -8.44 -0.95
CA ASP A 123 5.09 -7.88 -2.20
C ASP A 123 3.54 -7.91 -2.18
N HIS A 124 2.95 -7.17 -1.24
CA HIS A 124 1.51 -7.21 -0.97
C HIS A 124 0.85 -5.90 -1.35
N LEU A 125 0.03 -5.93 -2.40
CA LEU A 125 -0.83 -4.82 -2.79
C LEU A 125 -2.24 -5.05 -2.27
N SER A 126 -2.69 -4.14 -1.42
CA SER A 126 -4.07 -4.07 -0.92
C SER A 126 -4.76 -2.82 -1.46
N VAL A 127 -6.05 -2.93 -1.79
CA VAL A 127 -6.85 -1.83 -2.34
C VAL A 127 -8.20 -1.80 -1.63
N ALA A 128 -8.73 -0.60 -1.39
CA ALA A 128 -10.07 -0.41 -0.84
C ALA A 128 -11.11 -0.96 -1.81
N ARG A 129 -12.14 -1.63 -1.29
CA ARG A 129 -13.01 -2.49 -2.10
C ARG A 129 -14.39 -1.87 -2.32
N LYS A 130 -15.07 -2.36 -3.35
CA LYS A 130 -16.46 -2.01 -3.68
C LYS A 130 -16.62 -0.49 -3.89
N TYR A 131 -15.87 0.08 -4.83
CA TYR A 131 -16.05 1.49 -5.18
C TYR A 131 -17.39 1.68 -5.89
N ASP A 132 -18.22 2.57 -5.36
CA ASP A 132 -19.47 3.01 -5.96
C ASP A 132 -19.25 4.31 -6.74
N HIS A 133 -19.41 4.26 -8.07
CA HIS A 133 -19.24 5.42 -8.94
C HIS A 133 -20.31 6.50 -8.77
N ARG A 134 -21.50 6.15 -8.24
CA ARG A 134 -22.60 7.11 -8.00
C ARG A 134 -22.34 7.91 -6.73
N GLU A 135 -22.00 7.20 -5.66
CA GLU A 135 -21.74 7.79 -4.34
C GLU A 135 -20.29 8.27 -4.19
N LYS A 136 -19.43 7.94 -5.15
CA LYS A 136 -18.01 8.26 -5.20
C LYS A 136 -17.23 7.77 -3.98
N GLU A 137 -17.61 6.63 -3.43
CA GLU A 137 -17.08 6.13 -2.16
C GLU A 137 -16.75 4.62 -2.22
N PHE A 138 -15.70 4.20 -1.51
CA PHE A 138 -15.43 2.79 -1.27
C PHE A 138 -16.30 2.23 -0.14
N LYS A 139 -17.10 1.21 -0.45
CA LYS A 139 -18.04 0.58 0.50
C LYS A 139 -17.42 -0.49 1.38
N ALA A 140 -16.16 -0.83 1.17
CA ALA A 140 -15.42 -1.78 1.99
C ALA A 140 -13.96 -1.34 2.21
N GLY A 141 -13.33 -1.89 3.25
CA GLY A 141 -11.94 -1.58 3.61
C GLY A 141 -10.90 -2.15 2.64
N LEU A 142 -9.62 -2.02 3.00
CA LEU A 142 -8.51 -2.59 2.26
C LEU A 142 -8.59 -4.13 2.24
N GLU A 143 -8.42 -4.72 1.06
CA GLU A 143 -8.29 -6.17 0.87
C GLU A 143 -7.09 -6.45 -0.03
N LEU A 144 -6.38 -7.56 0.23
CA LEU A 144 -5.26 -8.01 -0.59
C LEU A 144 -5.74 -8.32 -2.01
N VAL A 145 -5.24 -7.57 -2.99
CA VAL A 145 -5.56 -7.74 -4.41
C VAL A 145 -4.51 -8.58 -5.12
N ASP A 146 -3.23 -8.31 -4.86
CA ASP A 146 -2.11 -9.02 -5.48
C ASP A 146 -1.00 -9.24 -4.45
N GLY A 147 -0.75 -10.50 -4.12
CA GLY A 147 0.27 -10.93 -3.16
C GLY A 147 1.59 -11.33 -3.82
N PRO A 148 2.56 -11.81 -3.03
CA PRO A 148 3.81 -12.31 -3.57
C PRO A 148 3.56 -13.55 -4.45
N GLY A 149 4.43 -13.70 -5.45
CA GLY A 149 4.36 -14.79 -6.43
C GLY A 149 5.54 -15.75 -6.34
N GLY A 150 5.39 -16.92 -6.96
CA GLY A 150 6.45 -17.91 -7.11
C GLY A 150 6.06 -19.30 -6.60
N CYS A 151 6.79 -20.31 -7.05
CA CYS A 151 6.49 -21.70 -6.69
C CYS A 151 6.83 -22.06 -5.24
N TRP A 152 7.46 -21.16 -4.49
CA TRP A 152 7.79 -21.32 -3.06
C TRP A 152 6.63 -20.90 -2.13
N LEU A 153 5.53 -20.39 -2.68
CA LEU A 153 4.31 -20.07 -1.94
C LEU A 153 3.24 -21.14 -2.14
N SER A 154 2.66 -21.59 -1.03
CA SER A 154 1.53 -22.53 -1.04
C SER A 154 0.22 -21.84 -1.46
N THR A 155 0.10 -20.54 -1.23
CA THR A 155 -1.10 -19.75 -1.54
C THR A 155 -0.69 -18.46 -2.25
N GLN A 156 -1.35 -18.16 -3.36
CA GLN A 156 -1.16 -16.94 -4.14
C GLN A 156 -2.50 -16.24 -4.32
N THR A 157 -2.51 -14.93 -4.10
CA THR A 157 -3.69 -14.08 -4.29
C THR A 157 -3.42 -13.13 -5.45
N HIS A 158 -4.30 -13.09 -6.44
CA HIS A 158 -4.17 -12.21 -7.60
C HIS A 158 -5.55 -11.96 -8.23
N PRO A 159 -5.75 -10.93 -9.07
CA PRO A 159 -6.98 -10.79 -9.83
C PRO A 159 -7.26 -12.01 -10.74
N ALA A 160 -8.51 -12.40 -10.90
CA ALA A 160 -8.91 -13.52 -11.74
C ALA A 160 -8.69 -13.19 -13.23
N ASP A 161 -9.03 -11.97 -13.61
CA ASP A 161 -8.84 -11.44 -14.97
C ASP A 161 -7.35 -11.20 -15.28
N LYS A 162 -6.96 -11.34 -16.54
CA LYS A 162 -5.55 -11.16 -16.97
C LYS A 162 -5.19 -9.68 -17.07
N TYR A 163 -6.10 -8.84 -17.53
CA TYR A 163 -5.88 -7.39 -17.62
C TYR A 163 -5.75 -6.81 -16.21
N ASP A 164 -6.65 -7.17 -15.29
CA ASP A 164 -6.60 -6.67 -13.91
C ASP A 164 -5.32 -7.13 -13.18
N ARG A 165 -4.81 -8.32 -13.51
CA ARG A 165 -3.49 -8.77 -13.03
C ARG A 165 -2.35 -7.88 -13.49
N GLU A 166 -2.36 -7.49 -14.77
CA GLU A 166 -1.34 -6.58 -15.28
C GLU A 166 -1.48 -5.19 -14.67
N LEU A 167 -2.71 -4.72 -14.51
CA LEU A 167 -3.01 -3.46 -13.83
C LEU A 167 -2.48 -3.43 -12.39
N ALA A 168 -2.66 -4.51 -11.63
CA ALA A 168 -2.11 -4.63 -10.29
C ALA A 168 -0.56 -4.54 -10.28
N ARG A 169 0.11 -5.15 -11.27
CA ARG A 169 1.57 -5.04 -11.41
C ARG A 169 2.02 -3.62 -11.78
N VAL A 170 1.30 -2.96 -12.68
CA VAL A 170 1.56 -1.56 -13.04
C VAL A 170 1.38 -0.68 -11.80
N LEU A 171 0.30 -0.84 -11.05
CA LEU A 171 0.05 -0.10 -9.81
C LEU A 171 1.16 -0.30 -8.78
N LYS A 172 1.60 -1.55 -8.53
CA LYS A 172 2.76 -1.85 -7.65
C LYS A 172 4.01 -1.08 -8.09
N ARG A 173 4.30 -1.05 -9.40
CA ARG A 173 5.46 -0.31 -9.94
C ARG A 173 5.30 1.19 -9.75
N SER A 174 4.13 1.76 -10.03
CA SER A 174 3.87 3.18 -9.86
C SER A 174 4.02 3.62 -8.41
N LEU A 175 3.41 2.90 -7.46
CA LEU A 175 3.54 3.18 -6.01
C LEU A 175 5.00 3.06 -5.54
N LYS A 176 5.73 2.06 -6.06
CA LYS A 176 7.17 1.91 -5.76
C LYS A 176 8.00 3.07 -6.31
N LEU A 177 7.72 3.54 -7.53
CA LEU A 177 8.47 4.63 -8.15
C LEU A 177 8.22 5.98 -7.48
N LEU A 178 6.99 6.24 -7.05
CA LEU A 178 6.61 7.49 -6.39
C LEU A 178 7.04 7.59 -4.93
N SER A 179 7.45 6.47 -4.34
CA SER A 179 7.92 6.39 -2.95
C SER A 179 9.44 6.22 -2.83
N LEU A 180 10.17 6.46 -3.92
CA LEU A 180 11.64 6.44 -3.99
C LEU A 180 12.18 7.87 -3.92
#